data_AF-A0A510PR68-F1
#
_entry.id   AF-A0A510PR68-F1
#
_cell.length_a   1.000
_cell.length_b   1.000
_cell.length_c   1.000
_cell.angle_alpha   90.00
_cell.angle_beta   90.00
_cell.angle_gamma   90.00
#
_symmetry.space_group_name_H-M   'P 1'
#
loop_
_entity.id
_entity.type
_entity.pdbx_description
1 polymer ?
#
loop_
_entity_poly.entity_id
_entity_poly.type
_entity_poly.pdbx_seq_one_letter_code
_entity_poly.pdbx_strand_id
1 'polypeptide(L)'
;LQLIVESEPNTLAQGKELIQQVRQQFQESLKREDILELIETILIYKLPKLNRKEIEKMFSLSDLRETKVYQEALEEGREEGKEEGKEEGKEEGKEEKARQIALKMLSAGFPIPEIARFTDLSPATIEDLQRQQDN
;
A
#
# COMPACT_ATOMS: atom_id res chain seq x y z
N LEU A 1 0.96 14.90 -30.83
CA LEU A 1 1.59 14.60 -29.52
C LEU A 1 3.00 14.06 -29.76
N GLN A 2 4.01 14.90 -29.56
CA GLN A 2 5.41 14.61 -29.90
C GLN A 2 6.00 13.47 -29.04
N LEU A 3 5.57 13.34 -27.78
CA LEU A 3 5.96 12.25 -26.87
C LEU A 3 5.59 10.84 -27.38
N ILE A 4 4.54 10.71 -28.18
CA ILE A 4 4.09 9.40 -28.70
C ILE A 4 5.08 8.84 -29.73
N VAL A 5 5.72 9.72 -30.51
CA VAL A 5 6.66 9.33 -31.58
C VAL A 5 8.12 9.37 -31.14
N GLU A 6 8.41 9.95 -29.98
CA GLU A 6 9.77 10.09 -29.46
C GLU A 6 10.34 8.75 -28.94
N SER A 7 11.66 8.60 -28.99
CA SER A 7 12.36 7.43 -28.43
C SER A 7 12.37 7.46 -26.89
N GLU A 8 12.41 6.29 -26.24
CA GLU A 8 12.43 6.22 -24.76
C GLU A 8 13.52 7.10 -24.11
N PRO A 9 14.79 7.12 -24.58
CA PRO A 9 15.84 7.94 -23.96
C PRO A 9 15.53 9.44 -23.95
N ASN A 10 14.83 9.93 -24.98
CA ASN A 10 14.51 11.35 -25.13
C ASN A 10 13.17 11.72 -24.48
N THR A 11 12.27 10.74 -24.30
CA THR A 11 10.92 10.94 -23.76
C THR A 11 10.95 11.59 -22.38
N LEU A 12 11.91 11.25 -21.53
CA LEU A 12 12.03 11.82 -20.19
C LEU A 12 12.35 13.33 -20.22
N ALA A 13 13.34 13.73 -21.03
CA ALA A 13 13.75 15.13 -21.14
C ALA A 13 12.62 15.99 -21.72
N GLN A 14 12.00 15.48 -22.79
CA GLN A 14 10.88 16.17 -23.43
C GLN A 14 9.64 16.24 -22.54
N GLY A 15 9.36 15.20 -21.75
CA GLY A 15 8.28 15.20 -20.76
C GLY A 15 8.46 16.32 -19.74
N LYS A 16 9.67 16.50 -19.20
CA LYS A 16 9.98 17.60 -18.26
C LYS A 16 9.74 18.97 -18.89
N GLU A 17 10.16 19.16 -20.14
CA GLU A 17 9.99 20.41 -20.86
C GLU A 17 8.51 20.73 -21.08
N LEU A 18 7.73 19.75 -21.54
CA LEU A 18 6.29 19.91 -21.77
C LEU A 18 5.53 20.25 -20.49
N ILE A 19 5.84 19.59 -19.37
CA ILE A 19 5.23 19.91 -18.07
C ILE A 19 5.50 21.37 -17.68
N GLN A 20 6.72 21.86 -17.88
CA GLN A 20 7.06 23.26 -17.60
C GLN A 20 6.33 24.23 -18.52
N GLN A 21 6.25 23.93 -19.82
CA GLN A 21 5.53 24.73 -20.79
C GLN A 21 4.04 24.84 -20.43
N VAL A 22 3.41 23.71 -20.06
CA VAL A 22 1.99 23.67 -19.69
C VAL A 22 1.71 24.54 -18.46
N ARG A 23 2.59 24.49 -17.44
CA ARG A 23 2.47 25.36 -16.25
C ARG A 23 2.56 26.85 -16.57
N GLN A 24 3.39 27.22 -17.55
CA GLN A 24 3.63 28.62 -17.91
C GLN A 24 2.57 29.16 -18.86
N GLN A 25 2.07 28.34 -19.80
CA GLN A 25 1.19 28.78 -20.86
C GLN A 25 -0.29 28.78 -20.47
N PHE A 26 -0.74 27.88 -19.58
CA PHE A 26 -2.15 27.74 -19.24
C PHE A 26 -2.43 28.35 -17.86
N GLN A 27 -3.21 29.42 -17.80
CA GLN A 27 -3.63 30.04 -16.53
C GLN A 27 -4.87 29.36 -15.92
N GLU A 28 -5.75 28.80 -16.77
CA GLU A 28 -6.93 28.04 -16.32
C GLU A 28 -6.50 26.69 -15.75
N SER A 29 -6.95 26.36 -14.52
CA SER A 29 -6.55 25.15 -13.82
C SER A 29 -7.03 23.87 -14.52
N LEU A 30 -8.31 23.80 -14.90
CA LEU A 30 -8.90 22.60 -15.53
C LEU A 30 -8.19 22.18 -16.82
N LYS A 31 -7.93 23.14 -17.73
CA LYS A 31 -7.20 22.85 -18.98
C LYS A 31 -5.76 22.42 -18.73
N ARG A 32 -5.12 22.98 -17.69
CA ARG A 32 -3.77 22.61 -17.29
C ARG A 32 -3.76 21.18 -16.75
N GLU A 33 -4.71 20.83 -15.91
CA GLU A 33 -4.89 19.49 -15.32
C GLU A 33 -5.07 18.43 -16.42
N ASP A 34 -6.00 18.63 -17.37
CA ASP A 34 -6.25 17.70 -18.48
C ASP A 34 -4.99 17.39 -19.31
N ILE A 35 -4.17 18.42 -19.58
CA ILE A 35 -2.94 18.25 -20.37
C ILE A 35 -1.85 17.54 -19.55
N LEU A 36 -1.75 17.85 -18.26
CA LEU A 36 -0.80 17.19 -17.37
C LEU A 36 -1.15 15.71 -17.17
N GLU A 37 -2.44 15.38 -17.04
CA GLU A 37 -2.94 14.00 -16.99
C GLU A 37 -2.57 13.23 -18.27
N LEU A 38 -2.73 13.84 -19.44
CA LEU A 38 -2.34 13.22 -20.71
C LEU A 38 -0.83 12.97 -20.78
N ILE A 39 0.00 13.94 -20.36
CA ILE A 39 1.45 13.79 -20.33
C ILE A 39 1.85 12.67 -19.37
N GLU A 40 1.28 12.64 -18.16
CA GLU A 40 1.53 11.57 -17.19
C GLU A 40 1.22 10.19 -17.76
N THR A 41 0.03 10.04 -18.34
CA THR A 41 -0.41 8.78 -18.96
C THR A 41 0.57 8.30 -20.02
N ILE A 42 1.04 9.21 -20.90
CA ILE A 42 2.02 8.88 -21.93
C ILE A 42 3.36 8.48 -21.32
N LEU A 43 3.84 9.19 -20.29
CA LEU A 43 5.10 8.90 -19.62
C LEU A 43 5.07 7.54 -18.92
N ILE A 44 4.00 7.20 -18.22
CA ILE A 44 3.83 5.88 -17.57
C ILE A 44 3.89 4.78 -18.62
N TYR A 45 3.20 4.95 -19.75
CA TYR A 45 3.18 3.95 -20.83
C TYR A 45 4.54 3.83 -21.55
N LYS A 46 5.21 4.94 -21.84
CA LYS A 46 6.49 4.97 -22.56
C LYS A 46 7.70 4.64 -21.69
N LEU A 47 7.62 4.85 -20.38
CA LEU A 47 8.73 4.70 -19.45
C LEU A 47 8.37 3.71 -18.33
N PRO A 48 8.00 2.45 -18.64
CA PRO A 48 7.50 1.50 -17.64
C PRO A 48 8.54 1.09 -16.59
N LYS A 49 9.83 1.32 -16.86
CA LYS A 49 10.93 1.07 -15.92
C LYS A 49 11.24 2.25 -15.00
N LEU A 50 10.66 3.42 -15.27
CA LEU A 50 10.84 4.60 -14.45
C LEU A 50 10.00 4.45 -13.18
N ASN A 51 10.59 4.71 -12.02
CA ASN A 51 9.83 4.55 -10.78
C ASN A 51 8.89 5.74 -10.55
N ARG A 52 7.82 5.52 -9.79
CA ARG A 52 6.83 6.57 -9.45
C ARG A 52 7.47 7.83 -8.87
N LYS A 53 8.50 7.69 -8.03
CA LYS A 53 9.20 8.82 -7.41
C LYS A 53 9.95 9.69 -8.43
N GLU A 54 10.38 9.13 -9.56
CA GLU A 54 11.02 9.86 -10.64
C GLU A 54 10.00 10.64 -11.47
N ILE A 55 8.83 10.06 -11.72
CA ILE A 55 7.69 10.75 -12.33
C ILE A 55 7.24 11.89 -11.41
N GLU A 56 7.07 11.64 -10.11
CA GLU A 56 6.73 12.65 -9.09
C GLU A 56 7.68 13.84 -9.07
N LYS A 57 8.97 13.65 -9.34
CA LYS A 57 9.96 14.74 -9.42
C LYS A 57 9.82 15.61 -10.67
N MET A 58 9.19 15.09 -11.74
CA MET A 58 8.90 15.85 -12.95
C MET A 58 7.66 16.73 -12.74
N PHE A 59 6.67 16.18 -12.05
CA PHE A 59 5.46 16.88 -11.64
C PHE A 59 5.69 17.64 -10.32
N SER A 60 4.74 18.51 -9.95
CA SER A 60 4.68 19.01 -8.59
C SER A 60 3.75 18.07 -7.84
N LEU A 61 3.91 17.92 -6.52
CA LEU A 61 3.03 17.04 -5.74
C LEU A 61 1.54 17.39 -5.92
N SER A 62 1.23 18.67 -6.15
CA SER A 62 -0.12 19.14 -6.50
C SER A 62 -0.56 18.66 -7.88
N ASP A 63 0.29 18.77 -8.91
CA ASP A 63 -0.10 18.39 -10.27
C ASP A 63 -0.39 16.89 -10.40
N LEU A 64 0.39 16.05 -9.70
CA LEU A 64 0.24 14.60 -9.81
C LEU A 64 -0.95 14.08 -9.00
N ARG A 65 -1.26 14.69 -7.84
CA ARG A 65 -2.36 14.23 -6.97
C ARG A 65 -3.75 14.41 -7.57
N GLU A 66 -3.88 15.36 -8.50
CA GLU A 66 -5.14 15.63 -9.18
C GLU A 66 -5.38 14.69 -10.38
N THR A 67 -4.38 13.91 -10.81
CA THR A 67 -4.57 13.00 -11.94
C THR A 67 -5.35 11.77 -11.52
N LYS A 68 -6.18 11.25 -12.44
CA LYS A 68 -6.99 10.05 -12.17
C LYS A 68 -6.13 8.83 -11.88
N VAL A 69 -5.05 8.65 -12.64
CA VAL A 69 -4.11 7.52 -12.43
C VAL A 69 -3.55 7.53 -11.01
N TYR A 70 -3.21 8.71 -10.48
CA TYR A 70 -2.74 8.81 -9.11
C TYR A 70 -3.84 8.50 -8.08
N GLN A 71 -5.06 9.02 -8.29
CA GLN A 71 -6.19 8.83 -7.39
C GLN A 71 -6.64 7.37 -7.33
N GLU A 72 -6.76 6.72 -8.48
CA GLU A 72 -7.08 5.29 -8.60
C GLU A 72 -6.01 4.44 -7.88
N ALA A 73 -4.73 4.68 -8.17
CA ALA A 73 -3.65 3.96 -7.50
C ALA A 73 -3.58 4.20 -5.98
N LEU A 74 -4.04 5.38 -5.51
CA LEU A 74 -4.13 5.68 -4.08
C LEU A 74 -5.33 4.98 -3.44
N GLU A 75 -6.47 4.94 -4.14
CA GLU A 75 -7.68 4.27 -3.70
C GLU A 75 -7.46 2.75 -3.61
N GLU A 76 -6.92 2.14 -4.65
CA GLU A 76 -6.54 0.71 -4.68
C GLU A 76 -5.63 0.37 -3.49
N GLY A 77 -4.53 1.11 -3.30
CA GLY A 77 -3.62 0.86 -2.19
C GLY A 77 -4.25 1.06 -0.80
N ARG A 78 -5.27 1.93 -0.69
CA ARG A 78 -6.03 2.10 0.55
C ARG A 78 -7.00 0.96 0.80
N GLU A 79 -7.62 0.43 -0.26
CA GLU A 79 -8.50 -0.73 -0.18
C GLU A 79 -7.70 -1.97 0.19
N GLU A 80 -6.61 -2.26 -0.51
CA GLU A 80 -5.70 -3.36 -0.21
C GLU A 80 -5.20 -3.29 1.23
N GLY A 81 -4.64 -2.14 1.65
CA GLY A 81 -4.13 -1.99 3.02
C GLY A 81 -5.21 -2.11 4.10
N LYS A 82 -6.46 -1.79 3.78
CA LYS A 82 -7.60 -1.99 4.70
C LYS A 82 -8.01 -3.46 4.77
N GLU A 83 -7.97 -4.18 3.65
CA GLU A 83 -8.26 -5.61 3.62
C GLU A 83 -7.20 -6.42 4.36
N GLU A 84 -5.92 -6.19 4.05
CA GLU A 84 -4.78 -6.81 4.74
C GLU A 84 -4.83 -6.55 6.24
N GLY A 85 -4.96 -5.27 6.66
CA GLY A 85 -5.01 -4.93 8.08
C GLY A 85 -6.23 -5.51 8.81
N LYS A 86 -7.35 -5.75 8.11
CA LYS A 86 -8.52 -6.42 8.68
C LYS A 86 -8.30 -7.92 8.84
N GLU A 87 -7.61 -8.55 7.89
CA GLU A 87 -7.26 -9.97 7.96
C GLU A 87 -6.24 -10.23 9.07
N GLU A 88 -5.13 -9.49 9.08
CA GLU A 88 -4.11 -9.57 10.13
C GLU A 88 -4.71 -9.33 11.51
N GLY A 89 -5.47 -8.24 11.70
CA GLY A 89 -6.09 -7.93 12.99
C GLY A 89 -7.11 -8.97 13.45
N LYS A 90 -7.74 -9.71 12.52
CA LYS A 90 -8.67 -10.80 12.86
C LYS A 90 -7.90 -12.04 13.31
N GLU A 91 -6.80 -12.39 12.67
CA GLU A 91 -5.97 -13.53 13.06
C GLU A 91 -5.25 -13.25 14.39
N GLU A 92 -4.64 -12.08 14.57
CA GLU A 92 -4.06 -11.66 15.84
C GLU A 92 -5.10 -11.68 16.97
N GLY A 93 -6.31 -11.16 16.71
CA GLY A 93 -7.39 -11.16 17.70
C GLY A 93 -7.87 -12.57 18.08
N LYS A 94 -7.87 -13.53 17.13
CA LYS A 94 -8.18 -14.93 17.43
C LYS A 94 -7.08 -15.57 18.26
N GLU A 95 -5.82 -15.37 17.89
CA GLU A 95 -4.67 -15.93 18.60
C GLU A 95 -4.60 -15.39 20.03
N GLU A 96 -4.74 -14.08 20.21
CA GLU A 96 -4.75 -13.44 21.52
C GLU A 96 -5.90 -13.97 22.40
N LYS A 97 -7.11 -14.11 21.83
CA LYS A 97 -8.23 -14.71 22.55
C LYS A 97 -7.96 -16.18 22.92
N ALA A 98 -7.37 -16.96 22.02
CA ALA A 98 -7.00 -18.35 22.29
C ALA A 98 -5.98 -18.45 23.43
N ARG A 99 -4.97 -17.57 23.45
CA ARG A 99 -3.98 -17.49 24.54
C ARG A 99 -4.63 -17.12 25.87
N GLN A 100 -5.53 -16.13 25.89
CA GLN A 100 -6.25 -15.76 27.10
C GLN A 100 -7.13 -16.89 27.64
N ILE A 101 -7.77 -17.67 26.76
CA ILE A 101 -8.54 -18.86 27.17
C ILE A 101 -7.59 -19.92 27.73
N ALA A 102 -6.47 -20.18 27.06
CA ALA A 102 -5.48 -21.15 27.50
C ALA A 102 -4.93 -20.82 28.90
N LEU A 103 -4.59 -19.56 29.17
CA LEU A 103 -4.13 -19.10 30.49
C LEU A 103 -5.18 -19.33 31.59
N LYS A 104 -6.47 -19.08 31.30
CA LYS A 104 -7.57 -19.35 32.24
C LYS A 104 -7.72 -20.85 32.51
N MET A 105 -7.58 -21.68 31.49
CA MET A 105 -7.65 -23.13 31.62
C MET A 105 -6.44 -23.72 32.38
N LEU A 106 -5.23 -23.21 32.12
CA LEU A 106 -4.02 -23.55 32.88
C LEU A 106 -4.23 -23.22 34.36
N SER A 107 -4.72 -22.02 34.66
CA SER A 107 -5.01 -21.58 36.03
C SER A 107 -6.10 -22.41 36.72
N ALA A 108 -7.00 -23.00 35.94
CA ALA A 108 -8.03 -23.92 36.43
C ALA A 108 -7.57 -25.39 36.51
N GLY A 109 -6.31 -25.68 36.18
CA GLY A 109 -5.70 -27.01 36.29
C GLY A 109 -6.03 -27.97 35.15
N PHE A 110 -6.50 -27.47 34.00
CA PHE A 110 -6.74 -28.33 32.83
C PHE A 110 -5.41 -28.85 32.24
N PRO A 111 -5.37 -30.10 31.74
CA PRO A 111 -4.16 -30.66 31.15
C PRO A 111 -3.88 -30.05 29.78
N ILE A 112 -2.60 -29.81 29.45
CA ILE A 112 -2.14 -29.19 28.19
C ILE A 112 -2.77 -29.81 26.93
N PRO A 113 -2.86 -31.15 26.78
CA PRO A 113 -3.51 -31.75 25.60
C PRO A 113 -4.99 -31.35 25.44
N GLU A 114 -5.69 -31.12 26.55
CA GLU A 114 -7.09 -30.69 26.51
C GLU A 114 -7.21 -29.20 26.19
N ILE A 115 -6.31 -28.37 26.72
CA ILE A 115 -6.22 -26.95 26.37
C ILE A 115 -5.95 -26.79 24.87
N ALA A 116 -4.95 -27.50 24.35
CA ALA A 116 -4.61 -27.50 22.92
C ALA A 116 -5.82 -27.84 22.04
N ARG A 117 -6.62 -28.84 22.43
CA ARG A 117 -7.82 -29.25 21.70
C ARG A 117 -8.91 -28.17 21.67
N PHE A 118 -9.02 -27.35 22.72
CA PHE A 118 -10.09 -26.35 22.85
C PHE A 118 -9.71 -24.95 22.37
N THR A 119 -8.42 -24.64 22.32
CA THR A 119 -7.92 -23.32 21.90
C THR A 119 -7.24 -23.34 20.54
N ASP A 120 -7.12 -24.50 19.90
CA ASP A 120 -6.37 -24.72 18.65
C ASP A 120 -4.91 -24.25 18.72
N LEU A 121 -4.35 -24.11 19.93
CA LEU A 121 -2.96 -23.75 20.14
C LEU A 121 -2.10 -25.01 20.17
N SER A 122 -0.83 -24.88 19.74
CA SER A 122 0.12 -25.98 19.88
C SER A 122 0.45 -26.23 21.35
N PRO A 123 0.71 -27.49 21.76
CA PRO A 123 1.19 -27.79 23.10
C PRO A 123 2.41 -26.96 23.51
N ALA A 124 3.36 -26.76 22.59
CA ALA A 124 4.55 -25.93 22.83
C ALA A 124 4.19 -24.47 23.18
N THR A 125 3.22 -23.87 22.49
CA THR A 125 2.73 -22.51 22.81
C THR A 125 2.13 -22.45 24.21
N ILE A 126 1.39 -23.49 24.60
CA ILE A 126 0.76 -23.55 25.92
C ILE A 126 1.81 -23.76 27.03
N GLU A 127 2.82 -24.60 26.78
CA GLU A 127 3.98 -24.78 27.68
C GLU A 127 4.75 -23.47 27.87
N ASP A 128 4.95 -22.69 26.81
CA ASP A 128 5.55 -21.36 26.89
C ASP A 128 4.73 -20.41 27.75
N LEU A 129 3.40 -20.37 27.56
CA LEU A 129 2.49 -19.57 28.38
C LEU A 129 2.54 -19.99 29.86
N GLN A 130 2.60 -21.29 30.14
CA GLN A 130 2.70 -21.80 31.51
C GLN A 130 4.01 -21.35 32.18
N ARG A 131 5.15 -21.46 31.48
CA ARG A 131 6.45 -21.00 31.99
C ARG A 131 6.49 -19.50 32.26
N GLN A 132 5.78 -18.70 31.47
CA GLN A 132 5.69 -17.24 31.67
C GLN A 132 4.83 -16.87 32.88
N GLN A 133 3.86 -17.71 33.25
CA GLN A 133 3.00 -17.48 34.42
C GLN A 133 3.69 -17.84 35.74
N ASP A 134 4.63 -18.80 35.71
CA ASP A 134 5.36 -19.29 36.89
C ASP A 134 6.61 -18.46 37.24
N ASN A 135 6.98 -17.47 36.39
CA ASN A 135 8.08 -16.51 36.60
C ASN A 135 7.57 -15.17 37.14
#